data_AF-A0A2S6TVF1-F1
#
_entry.id   AF-A0A2S6TVF1-F1
#
_cell.length_a   1.000
_cell.length_b   1.000
_cell.length_c   1.000
_cell.angle_alpha   90.00
_cell.angle_beta   90.00
_cell.angle_gamma   90.00
#
_symmetry.space_group_name_H-M   'P 1'
#
loop_
_entity.id
_entity.type
_entity.pdbx_description
1 polymer ?
#
loop_
_entity_poly.entity_id
_entity_poly.type
_entity_poly.pdbx_seq_one_letter_code
_entity_poly.pdbx_strand_id
1 'polypeptide(L)' 'MNYGEIDGYHYAVIEETGLIVVRSPDGMMRMLPASNDPEMTVRSFIERIRCPP' A
#
# COMPACT_ATOMS: atom_id res chain seq x y z
N MET A 1 3.22 2.07 14.26
CA MET A 1 2.57 1.15 13.29
C MET A 1 1.26 1.76 12.79
N ASN A 2 1.34 2.43 11.65
CA ASN A 2 0.20 3.03 10.96
C ASN A 2 -0.35 1.98 9.96
N TYR A 3 -1.59 1.52 10.14
CA TYR A 3 -2.20 0.48 9.30
C TYR A 3 -3.59 0.91 8.83
N GLY A 4 -4.01 0.42 7.67
CA GLY A 4 -5.30 0.76 7.09
C GLY A 4 -5.76 -0.20 6.00
N GLU A 5 -6.94 0.07 5.45
CA GLU A 5 -7.54 -0.70 4.36
C GLU A 5 -8.10 0.25 3.30
N ILE A 6 -7.86 -0.04 2.02
CA ILE A 6 -8.38 0.70 0.88
C ILE A 6 -8.85 -0.30 -0.17
N ASP A 7 -10.14 -0.30 -0.51
CA ASP A 7 -10.74 -1.21 -1.49
C ASP A 7 -10.36 -2.70 -1.33
N GLY A 8 -10.29 -3.19 -0.10
CA GLY A 8 -9.88 -4.56 0.21
C GLY A 8 -8.37 -4.82 0.19
N TYR A 9 -7.54 -3.78 -0.04
CA TYR A 9 -6.10 -3.84 0.15
C TYR A 9 -5.75 -3.38 1.56
N HIS A 10 -5.13 -4.25 2.34
CA HIS A 10 -4.61 -3.89 3.66
C HIS A 10 -3.21 -3.32 3.52
N TYR A 11 -2.86 -2.28 4.28
CA TYR A 11 -1.51 -1.77 4.30
C TYR A 11 -1.01 -1.50 5.73
N ALA A 12 0.31 -1.55 5.89
CA ALA A 12 1.00 -1.23 7.13
C ALA A 12 2.30 -0.46 6.82
N VAL A 13 2.54 0.62 7.55
CA VAL A 13 3.76 1.42 7.48
C VAL A 13 4.77 0.90 8.50
N ILE A 14 5.94 0.51 8.00
CA ILE A 14 7.11 0.14 8.78
C ILE A 14 7.99 1.39 8.88
N GLU A 15 7.82 2.13 9.97
CA GLU A 15 8.48 3.42 10.19
C GLU A 15 10.00 3.30 10.28
N GLU A 16 10.50 2.20 10.86
CA GLU A 16 11.95 1.91 10.99
C GLU A 16 12.64 1.79 9.64
N THR A 17 11.97 1.19 8.66
CA THR A 17 12.55 0.95 7.32
C THR A 17 12.09 1.97 6.28
N GLY A 18 11.11 2.83 6.61
CA GLY A 18 10.46 3.70 5.64
C GLY A 18 9.81 2.91 4.51
N LEU A 19 9.10 1.82 4.82
CA LEU A 19 8.39 1.00 3.83
C LEU A 19 6.90 0.89 4.16
N ILE A 20 6.09 0.71 3.12
CA ILE A 20 4.67 0.38 3.23
C ILE A 20 4.49 -1.03 2.68
N VAL A 21 4.02 -1.94 3.51
CA VAL A 21 3.60 -3.27 3.08
C VAL A 21 2.14 -3.19 2.69
N VAL A 22 1.79 -3.63 1.50
CA VAL A 22 0.42 -3.72 0.99
C VAL A 22 0.09 -5.18 0.70
N ARG A 23 -1.02 -5.66 1.24
CA ARG A 23 -1.60 -6.98 0.96
C ARG A 23 -2.84 -6.79 0.10
N SER A 24 -2.79 -7.34 -1.11
CA SER A 24 -3.92 -7.41 -2.03
C SER A 24 -5.03 -8.32 -1.52
N PRO A 25 -6.28 -8.13 -1.98
CA PRO A 25 -7.40 -9.03 -1.65
C PRO A 25 -7.12 -10.48 -2.07
N ASP A 26 -6.38 -10.70 -3.16
CA ASP A 26 -5.92 -12.03 -3.60
C ASP A 26 -4.82 -12.64 -2.73
N GLY A 27 -4.43 -11.97 -1.64
CA GLY A 27 -3.42 -12.42 -0.68
C GLY A 27 -1.98 -12.11 -1.07
N MET A 28 -1.74 -11.55 -2.26
CA MET A 28 -0.41 -11.13 -2.70
C MET A 28 0.12 -9.96 -1.86
N MET A 29 1.41 -9.96 -1.52
CA MET A 29 2.04 -8.86 -0.78
C MET A 29 3.01 -8.08 -1.66
N ARG A 30 3.03 -6.75 -1.49
CA ARG A 30 3.88 -5.81 -2.21
C ARG A 30 4.47 -4.81 -1.23
N MET A 31 5.71 -4.43 -1.45
CA MET A 31 6.37 -3.38 -0.67
C MET A 31 6.49 -2.13 -1.51
N LEU A 32 6.11 -1.00 -0.92
CA LEU A 32 6.22 0.33 -1.51
C LEU A 32 7.15 1.18 -0.64
N PRO A 33 7.84 2.17 -1.23
CA PRO A 33 8.54 3.17 -0.43
C PRO A 33 7.54 3.94 0.44
N ALA A 34 7.91 4.24 1.69
CA ALA A 34 7.12 5.14 2.52
C ALA A 34 7.15 6.55 1.94
N SER A 35 6.03 7.23 2.15
CA SER A 35 5.82 8.63 1.80
C SER A 35 5.20 9.34 2.99
N ASN A 36 5.22 10.67 3.00
CA ASN A 36 4.50 11.45 4.01
C ASN A 36 2.99 11.14 4.03
N ASP A 37 2.45 10.69 2.90
CA ASP A 37 1.06 10.23 2.74
C ASP A 37 1.02 8.75 2.32
N PRO A 38 1.01 7.81 3.28
CA PRO A 38 0.95 6.38 2.98
C PRO A 38 -0.37 6.00 2.30
N GLU A 39 -1.49 6.62 2.70
CA GLU A 39 -2.80 6.37 2.11
C GLU A 39 -2.82 6.73 0.61
N MET A 40 -2.30 7.93 0.25
CA MET A 40 -2.21 8.36 -1.14
C MET A 40 -1.32 7.43 -1.97
N THR A 41 -0.19 7.02 -1.40
CA THR A 41 0.76 6.10 -2.06
C THR A 41 0.10 4.74 -2.37
N VAL A 42 -0.66 4.21 -1.41
CA VAL A 42 -1.41 2.96 -1.57
C VAL A 42 -2.53 3.12 -2.60
N ARG A 43 -3.28 4.24 -2.60
CA ARG A 43 -4.30 4.52 -3.62
C ARG A 43 -3.72 4.52 -5.03
N SER A 44 -2.66 5.29 -5.27
CA SER A 44 -2.03 5.35 -6.59
C SER A 44 -1.48 4.00 -7.04
N PHE A 45 -0.99 3.18 -6.11
CA PHE A 45 -0.58 1.81 -6.40
C PHE A 45 -1.76 0.93 -6.84
N ILE A 46 -2.89 0.99 -6.14
CA ILE A 46 -4.11 0.24 -6.49
C ILE A 46 -4.62 0.67 -7.86
N GLU A 47 -4.68 1.98 -8.12
CA GLU A 47 -5.11 2.54 -9.41
C GLU A 47 -4.23 2.02 -10.56
N ARG A 48 -2.90 2.00 -10.37
CA ARG A 48 -1.95 1.53 -11.38
C ARG A 48 -2.06 0.03 -11.66
N ILE A 49 -2.51 -0.78 -10.70
CA ILE A 49 -2.73 -2.22 -10.91
C ILE A 49 -4.06 -2.48 -11.61
N ARG A 50 -5.11 -1.74 -11.25
CA ARG A 50 -6.45 -1.92 -11.82
C ARG A 50 -6.55 -1.43 -13.27
N CYS A 51 -5.88 -0.33 -13.58
CA CYS A 51 -5.80 0.23 -14.93
C CYS A 51 -4.33 0.31 -15.35
N PRO A 52 -3.74 -0.80 -15.83
CA PRO A 52 -2.43 -0.72 -16.49
C PRO A 52 -2.59 0.11 -17.79
N PRO A 53 -1.60 0.97 -18.13
CA PRO A 53 -1.59 1.71 -19.39
C PRO A 53 -1.40 0.78 -20.60
#